data_AF-A0A0F0ICM9-F1
#
_entry.id   AF-A0A0F0ICM9-F1
#
_cell.length_a   1.000
_cell.length_b   1.000
_cell.length_c   1.000
_cell.angle_alpha   90.00
_cell.angle_beta   90.00
_cell.angle_gamma   90.00
#
_symmetry.space_group_name_H-M   'P 1'
#
loop_
_entity.id
_entity.type
_entity.pdbx_description
1 polymer ?
#
loop_
_entity_poly.entity_id
_entity_poly.type
_entity_poly.pdbx_seq_one_letter_code
_entity_poly.pdbx_strand_id
1 'polypeptide(L)'
;MPNTVSHRENQTRPTLRLRDNVPNERKELRISDPSGLENELMAPLPHTKPATGVTMDEYRASFKVDRQEASRKLRELKAENRLDEVEVQWFIIMWNSVDMMRTDGWSEDEIESALERYYVGPQYYLTPNNIACPRMIERYGAYWGLNARGIYYRHRYSQGWVTAGHDLWLPSFDGIDWNGPGESSRRSRAKAFLKRILNNELNESSDKHEYNTIKLKRDPVSCLLAGEPKFIKRIPDATFGLATFKPKDYQNPLAEWNLDHDRLEALLLHRHCGLISDPRWGDADLAFPFAVYEAKGWSGDAREARRQGCSAGAVYLDMLDHLARQPRKSGNRKRAYQPAGGRSNNQVFVFTSLGAHWHILVGYKRPRLEREYAGHEGFSESVYIFQRIWSGRVVTLRKAWELLSLVDQIHLWGVTDFRNSIINRLNDWHEFGRRCYANDVDFMFRNVGADRFTRDGKEYRGIPEACLQLADWAKHLSEEARGKLRERVISYFHQACPRDLPDLTDNWPAAIACLLDDCGPVGNPGYPIQCKEEMAAHYREVHGEDDDVIADLERLWDEPKEIDNDNNPVQVRKRERLESGEPDSCAKRYKGSTPIDVGNKQVAELIDLTKDS
;
A
#
# COMPACT_ATOMS: atom_id res chain seq x y z
N MET A 1 1.30 6.93 -51.78
CA MET A 1 1.39 8.27 -51.17
C MET A 1 0.02 8.67 -50.68
N PRO A 2 -0.24 8.66 -49.36
CA PRO A 2 -1.52 9.07 -48.80
C PRO A 2 -1.43 10.37 -47.97
N ASN A 3 -2.47 11.17 -48.11
CA ASN A 3 -2.70 12.44 -47.42
C ASN A 3 -2.90 12.22 -45.91
N THR A 4 -2.12 12.94 -45.11
CA THR A 4 -2.31 13.11 -43.67
C THR A 4 -3.19 14.32 -43.39
N VAL A 5 -4.37 14.09 -42.79
CA VAL A 5 -5.20 15.13 -42.18
C VAL A 5 -4.75 15.29 -40.73
N SER A 6 -4.24 16.47 -40.36
CA SER A 6 -3.84 16.79 -38.98
C SER A 6 -5.07 17.23 -38.16
N HIS A 7 -5.39 16.51 -37.08
CA HIS A 7 -6.28 17.03 -36.05
C HIS A 7 -5.45 17.76 -34.99
N ARG A 8 -5.57 19.10 -34.98
CA ARG A 8 -5.13 19.99 -33.90
C ARG A 8 -5.99 19.71 -32.66
N GLU A 9 -5.40 19.10 -31.63
CA GLU A 9 -5.76 19.41 -30.26
C GLU A 9 -5.01 20.68 -29.85
N ASN A 10 -5.74 21.78 -29.64
CA ASN A 10 -5.21 22.99 -29.02
C ASN A 10 -4.96 22.71 -27.53
N GLN A 11 -3.81 22.11 -27.23
CA GLN A 11 -3.16 22.36 -25.94
C GLN A 11 -2.58 23.78 -26.01
N THR A 12 -3.02 24.66 -25.12
CA THR A 12 -2.33 25.93 -24.84
C THR A 12 -0.96 25.60 -24.25
N ARG A 13 0.02 25.44 -25.14
CA ARG A 13 1.43 25.54 -24.78
C ARG A 13 1.74 27.01 -24.50
N PRO A 14 2.39 27.36 -23.38
CA PRO A 14 3.08 28.63 -23.30
C PRO A 14 4.22 28.55 -24.30
N THR A 15 4.13 29.33 -25.38
CA THR A 15 5.23 29.53 -26.31
C THR A 15 5.39 31.03 -26.48
N LEU A 16 6.50 31.53 -25.95
CA LEU A 16 7.02 32.88 -26.11
C LEU A 16 6.86 33.35 -27.57
N ARG A 17 6.35 34.56 -27.77
CA ARG A 17 6.54 35.29 -29.03
C ARG A 17 6.96 36.72 -28.70
N LEU A 18 8.17 37.08 -29.12
CA LEU A 18 8.61 38.46 -29.22
C LEU A 18 7.69 39.18 -30.22
N ARG A 19 7.15 40.33 -29.82
CA ARG A 19 6.58 41.30 -30.75
C ARG A 19 7.43 42.56 -30.63
N ASP A 20 8.22 42.82 -31.66
CA ASP A 20 8.79 44.14 -31.90
C ASP A 20 7.64 45.10 -32.19
N ASN A 21 7.37 46.01 -31.26
CA ASN A 21 6.60 47.20 -31.52
C ASN A 21 7.49 48.40 -31.22
N VAL A 22 8.24 48.83 -32.23
CA VAL A 22 8.89 50.14 -32.26
C VAL A 22 7.89 51.17 -32.80
N PRO A 23 7.68 52.32 -32.15
CA PRO A 23 7.33 53.55 -32.84
C PRO A 23 8.62 54.24 -33.31
N ASN A 24 8.63 54.73 -34.55
CA ASN A 24 9.71 55.51 -35.16
C ASN A 24 10.36 56.51 -34.19
N GLU A 25 11.62 56.29 -33.82
CA GLU A 25 12.79 57.06 -34.27
C GLU A 25 14.06 56.53 -33.60
N ARG A 26 15.12 56.38 -34.40
CA ARG A 26 16.40 55.80 -33.99
C ARG A 26 17.11 56.65 -32.93
N LYS A 27 17.42 56.05 -31.80
CA LYS A 27 18.77 56.09 -31.22
C LYS A 27 19.14 54.67 -30.80
N GLU A 28 20.14 54.10 -31.47
CA GLU A 28 20.81 52.89 -31.05
C GLU A 28 21.37 53.11 -29.63
N LEU A 29 20.84 52.39 -28.65
CA LEU A 29 21.62 51.99 -27.48
C LEU A 29 21.73 50.46 -27.53
N ARG A 30 22.92 49.99 -27.95
CA ARG A 30 23.32 48.60 -27.71
C ARG A 30 23.39 48.41 -26.20
N ILE A 31 22.43 47.68 -25.63
CA ILE A 31 22.65 47.00 -24.36
C ILE A 31 23.11 45.59 -24.71
N SER A 32 24.41 45.42 -24.59
CA SER A 32 25.10 44.13 -24.57
C SER A 32 24.64 43.33 -23.35
N ASP A 33 24.18 42.11 -23.62
CA ASP A 33 24.13 40.98 -22.69
C ASP A 33 22.96 40.94 -21.66
N PRO A 34 21.85 40.24 -21.97
CA PRO A 34 20.76 39.97 -21.03
C PRO A 34 21.17 39.03 -19.87
N SER A 35 22.29 38.31 -20.00
CA SER A 35 22.72 37.31 -19.01
C SER A 35 23.23 37.93 -17.71
N GLY A 36 23.66 39.20 -17.74
CA GLY A 36 24.06 39.94 -16.54
C GLY A 36 22.88 40.27 -15.61
N LEU A 37 21.71 40.59 -16.18
CA LEU A 37 20.50 40.92 -15.41
C LEU A 37 19.79 39.67 -14.88
N GLU A 38 19.79 38.56 -15.62
CA GLU A 38 19.25 37.28 -15.12
C GLU A 38 20.01 36.79 -13.87
N ASN A 39 21.34 36.99 -13.83
CA ASN A 39 22.15 36.63 -12.67
C ASN A 39 21.98 37.58 -11.46
N GLU A 40 21.67 38.87 -11.68
CA GLU A 40 21.41 39.83 -10.59
C GLU A 40 19.96 39.79 -10.06
N LEU A 41 18.98 39.43 -10.89
CA LEU A 41 17.57 39.24 -10.51
C LEU A 41 17.29 37.86 -9.89
N MET A 42 18.20 36.91 -10.06
CA MET A 42 18.30 35.71 -9.23
C MET A 42 18.86 36.06 -7.85
N ALA A 43 18.20 36.97 -7.12
CA ALA A 43 18.12 36.75 -5.69
C ALA A 43 17.46 35.36 -5.56
N PRO A 44 18.11 34.36 -4.94
CA PRO A 44 17.51 33.05 -4.85
C PRO A 44 16.21 33.20 -4.06
N LEU A 45 15.08 33.28 -4.76
CA LEU A 45 13.85 32.70 -4.25
C LEU A 45 14.29 31.29 -3.87
N PRO A 46 14.19 30.89 -2.59
CA PRO A 46 14.94 29.75 -2.09
C PRO A 46 14.57 28.52 -2.92
N HIS A 47 15.42 28.17 -3.88
CA HIS A 47 15.32 26.94 -4.65
C HIS A 47 15.86 25.76 -3.83
N THR A 48 16.38 26.05 -2.64
CA THR A 48 16.70 25.08 -1.60
C THR A 48 15.40 24.57 -1.00
N LYS A 49 15.02 23.33 -1.36
CA LYS A 49 13.99 22.56 -0.67
C LYS A 49 14.08 22.82 0.85
N PRO A 50 12.96 23.07 1.55
CA PRO A 50 13.00 23.27 2.99
C PRO A 50 13.70 22.07 3.62
N ALA A 51 14.67 22.34 4.49
CA ALA A 51 15.38 21.29 5.21
C ALA A 51 14.36 20.43 5.98
N THR A 52 14.56 19.12 5.93
CA THR A 52 13.70 18.18 6.67
C THR A 52 13.81 18.47 8.17
N GLY A 53 12.68 18.52 8.88
CA GLY A 53 12.65 18.82 10.32
C GLY A 53 12.37 20.28 10.69
N VAL A 54 12.16 21.17 9.70
CA VAL A 54 11.69 22.54 9.95
C VAL A 54 10.21 22.53 10.35
N THR A 55 9.87 23.27 11.40
CA THR A 55 8.47 23.45 11.83
C THR A 55 7.72 24.43 10.93
N MET A 56 6.38 24.35 10.91
CA MET A 56 5.57 25.30 10.14
C MET A 56 5.77 26.76 10.57
N ASP A 57 6.06 27.01 11.85
CA ASP A 57 6.25 28.37 12.37
C ASP A 57 7.60 28.95 11.96
N GLU A 58 8.67 28.16 12.03
CA GLU A 58 9.98 28.53 11.50
C GLU A 58 9.90 28.79 9.99
N TYR A 59 9.21 27.91 9.26
CA TYR A 59 8.99 28.08 7.83
C TYR A 59 8.21 29.37 7.51
N ARG A 60 7.17 29.71 8.27
CA ARG A 60 6.43 30.97 8.12
C ARG A 60 7.29 32.18 8.42
N ALA A 61 8.16 32.11 9.45
CA ALA A 61 9.06 33.19 9.81
C ALA A 61 10.08 33.44 8.69
N SER A 62 10.75 32.39 8.19
CA SER A 62 11.67 32.49 7.04
C SER A 62 10.95 33.06 5.82
N PHE A 63 9.81 32.47 5.44
CA PHE A 63 9.07 32.91 4.26
C PHE A 63 8.64 34.39 4.33
N LYS A 64 8.33 34.91 5.53
CA LYS A 64 8.04 36.34 5.72
C LYS A 64 9.27 37.21 5.48
N VAL A 65 10.43 36.82 6.00
CA VAL A 65 11.71 37.52 5.79
C VAL A 65 12.07 37.51 4.31
N ASP A 66 12.05 36.35 3.67
CA ASP A 66 12.36 36.18 2.24
C ASP A 66 11.44 37.03 1.37
N ARG A 67 10.13 37.03 1.67
CA ARG A 67 9.15 37.86 0.95
C ARG A 67 9.42 39.36 1.14
N GLN A 68 9.81 39.79 2.33
CA GLN A 68 10.16 41.19 2.61
C GLN A 68 11.43 41.59 1.87
N GLU A 69 12.45 40.73 1.86
CA GLU A 69 13.69 40.95 1.12
C GLU A 69 13.43 41.03 -0.39
N ALA A 70 12.68 40.08 -0.96
CA ALA A 70 12.29 40.11 -2.37
C ALA A 70 11.51 41.38 -2.71
N SER A 71 10.58 41.80 -1.84
CA SER A 71 9.81 43.04 -2.02
C SER A 71 10.67 44.30 -1.88
N ARG A 72 11.77 44.25 -1.12
CA ARG A 72 12.74 45.34 -0.98
C ARG A 72 13.61 45.42 -2.23
N LYS A 73 14.21 44.31 -2.66
CA LYS A 73 14.99 44.22 -3.91
C LYS A 73 14.18 44.69 -5.12
N LEU A 74 12.91 44.28 -5.22
CA LEU A 74 12.03 44.74 -6.30
C LEU A 74 11.81 46.27 -6.27
N ARG A 75 11.74 46.87 -5.07
CA ARG A 75 11.62 48.33 -4.93
C ARG A 75 12.92 49.05 -5.28
N GLU A 76 14.07 48.50 -4.87
CA GLU A 76 15.40 49.03 -5.20
C GLU A 76 15.62 49.00 -6.72
N LEU A 77 15.36 47.88 -7.37
CA LEU A 77 15.50 47.73 -8.82
C LEU A 77 14.57 48.64 -9.62
N LYS A 78 13.36 48.90 -9.12
CA LYS A 78 12.46 49.92 -9.68
C LYS A 78 13.00 51.33 -9.48
N ALA A 79 13.53 51.64 -8.31
CA ALA A 79 14.06 52.96 -7.99
C ALA A 79 15.34 53.30 -8.79
N GLU A 80 16.13 52.28 -9.15
CA GLU A 80 17.32 52.41 -10.00
C GLU A 80 16.98 52.53 -11.50
N ASN A 81 15.70 52.59 -11.90
CA ASN A 81 15.24 52.54 -13.30
C ASN A 81 15.83 51.35 -14.10
N ARG A 82 16.09 50.22 -13.41
CA ARG A 82 16.62 49.00 -14.04
C ARG A 82 15.53 48.02 -14.47
N LEU A 83 14.28 48.33 -14.14
CA LEU A 83 13.09 47.54 -14.48
C LEU A 83 11.98 48.49 -14.96
N ASP A 84 11.94 48.77 -16.26
CA ASP A 84 10.84 49.55 -16.87
C ASP A 84 9.52 48.75 -16.88
N GLU A 85 9.59 47.42 -16.81
CA GLU A 85 8.44 46.52 -16.71
C GLU A 85 8.72 45.43 -15.65
N VAL A 86 7.90 45.39 -14.60
CA VAL A 86 7.93 44.27 -13.64
C VAL A 86 6.97 43.20 -14.10
N GLU A 87 7.51 42.05 -14.51
CA GLU A 87 6.73 40.88 -14.86
C GLU A 87 6.40 40.05 -13.61
N VAL A 88 5.11 39.85 -13.36
CA VAL A 88 4.65 38.94 -12.30
C VAL A 88 4.87 37.50 -12.77
N GLN A 89 5.89 36.82 -12.26
CA GLN A 89 6.24 35.46 -12.67
C GLN A 89 5.14 34.42 -12.42
N TRP A 90 4.32 34.57 -11.37
CA TRP A 90 3.25 33.62 -11.08
C TRP A 90 2.14 34.23 -10.21
N PHE A 91 0.91 33.82 -10.53
CA PHE A 91 -0.26 33.98 -9.67
C PHE A 91 -0.68 32.60 -9.16
N ILE A 92 -0.76 32.46 -7.84
CA ILE A 92 -1.35 31.26 -7.24
C ILE A 92 -2.87 31.46 -7.17
N ILE A 93 -3.58 30.93 -8.16
CA ILE A 93 -5.04 30.83 -8.09
C ILE A 93 -5.41 29.73 -7.11
N MET A 94 -6.00 30.14 -6.00
CA MET A 94 -6.58 29.29 -4.98
C MET A 94 -8.07 29.13 -5.25
N TRP A 95 -8.52 27.96 -5.70
CA TRP A 95 -9.95 27.67 -5.89
C TRP A 95 -10.68 27.80 -4.57
N ASN A 96 -11.67 28.68 -4.44
CA ASN A 96 -12.47 28.76 -3.20
C ASN A 96 -13.14 27.42 -2.91
N SER A 97 -13.34 27.11 -1.62
CA SER A 97 -14.14 25.95 -1.25
C SER A 97 -15.56 26.16 -1.81
N VAL A 98 -16.13 25.12 -2.41
CA VAL A 98 -17.48 25.17 -2.97
C VAL A 98 -18.45 24.85 -1.85
N ASP A 99 -19.22 25.84 -1.41
CA ASP A 99 -20.32 25.65 -0.48
C ASP A 99 -21.58 25.28 -1.26
N MET A 100 -21.95 24.00 -1.21
CA MET A 100 -23.07 23.48 -1.98
C MET A 100 -24.42 24.03 -1.52
N MET A 101 -24.50 24.59 -0.30
CA MET A 101 -25.71 25.22 0.23
C MET A 101 -25.93 26.64 -0.31
N ARG A 102 -24.94 27.24 -0.97
CA ARG A 102 -24.99 28.60 -1.52
C ARG A 102 -24.93 28.62 -3.04
N THR A 103 -25.32 27.52 -3.68
CA THR A 103 -25.33 27.37 -5.14
C THR A 103 -26.63 27.88 -5.79
N ASP A 104 -27.47 28.59 -5.05
CA ASP A 104 -28.70 29.19 -5.56
C ASP A 104 -28.40 30.12 -6.74
N GLY A 105 -29.06 29.87 -7.87
CA GLY A 105 -28.86 30.61 -9.11
C GLY A 105 -27.73 30.10 -10.01
N TRP A 106 -26.96 29.09 -9.59
CA TRP A 106 -25.97 28.43 -10.45
C TRP A 106 -26.63 27.32 -11.26
N SER A 107 -26.24 27.21 -12.53
CA SER A 107 -26.58 26.06 -13.36
C SER A 107 -25.87 24.78 -12.87
N GLU A 108 -26.39 23.61 -13.25
CA GLU A 108 -25.74 22.33 -12.93
C GLU A 108 -24.31 22.26 -13.47
N ASP A 109 -24.09 22.77 -14.68
CA ASP A 109 -22.78 22.80 -15.33
C ASP A 109 -21.78 23.70 -14.59
N GLU A 110 -22.23 24.82 -14.02
CA GLU A 110 -21.39 25.71 -13.22
C GLU A 110 -20.99 25.07 -11.90
N ILE A 111 -21.93 24.42 -11.22
CA ILE A 111 -21.68 23.69 -9.97
C ILE A 111 -20.72 22.54 -10.23
N GLU A 112 -20.97 21.75 -11.28
CA GLU A 112 -20.10 20.66 -11.68
C GLU A 112 -18.71 21.20 -12.04
N SER A 113 -18.59 22.20 -12.93
CA SER A 113 -17.28 22.76 -13.28
C SER A 113 -16.53 23.33 -12.06
N ALA A 114 -17.21 23.96 -11.10
CA ALA A 114 -16.57 24.50 -9.91
C ALA A 114 -16.07 23.39 -8.98
N LEU A 115 -16.92 22.40 -8.72
CA LEU A 115 -16.56 21.20 -7.95
C LEU A 115 -15.42 20.45 -8.61
N GLU A 116 -15.44 20.30 -9.92
CA GLU A 116 -14.42 19.60 -10.69
C GLU A 116 -13.06 20.27 -10.57
N ARG A 117 -13.00 21.60 -10.70
CA ARG A 117 -11.74 22.36 -10.51
C ARG A 117 -11.23 22.25 -9.07
N TYR A 118 -12.14 22.34 -8.10
CA TYR A 118 -11.82 22.26 -6.68
C TYR A 118 -11.38 20.85 -6.27
N TYR A 119 -12.08 19.83 -6.75
CA TYR A 119 -11.77 18.43 -6.56
C TYR A 119 -10.40 18.18 -7.15
N VAL A 120 -10.19 18.36 -8.46
CA VAL A 120 -8.98 17.87 -9.14
C VAL A 120 -7.71 18.62 -8.71
N GLY A 121 -7.78 19.93 -8.46
CA GLY A 121 -6.67 20.78 -8.01
C GLY A 121 -5.24 20.45 -8.52
N PRO A 122 -5.04 19.99 -9.76
CA PRO A 122 -3.89 19.14 -10.11
C PRO A 122 -2.60 19.90 -10.37
N GLN A 123 -2.68 21.22 -10.57
CA GLN A 123 -1.61 22.01 -11.18
C GLN A 123 -0.43 22.34 -10.25
N TYR A 124 -0.58 22.17 -8.93
CA TYR A 124 0.46 22.59 -7.97
C TYR A 124 1.28 21.44 -7.37
N TYR A 125 0.86 20.18 -7.52
CA TYR A 125 1.50 19.04 -6.83
C TYR A 125 2.47 18.22 -7.67
N LEU A 126 2.75 18.68 -8.90
CA LEU A 126 3.62 17.98 -9.83
C LEU A 126 4.84 18.82 -10.21
N THR A 127 4.95 20.07 -9.75
CA THR A 127 6.07 20.95 -10.10
C THR A 127 7.25 20.67 -9.17
N PRO A 128 8.38 20.14 -9.70
CA PRO A 128 9.61 19.98 -8.92
C PRO A 128 10.06 21.31 -8.33
N ASN A 129 10.57 21.27 -7.09
CA ASN A 129 11.22 22.41 -6.42
C ASN A 129 10.34 23.66 -6.20
N ASN A 130 9.03 23.55 -6.42
CA ASN A 130 8.13 24.66 -6.11
C ASN A 130 7.85 24.67 -4.60
N ILE A 131 8.51 25.59 -3.90
CA ILE A 131 8.22 25.86 -2.50
C ILE A 131 6.82 26.50 -2.43
N ALA A 132 5.84 25.68 -2.09
CA ALA A 132 4.47 26.12 -1.91
C ALA A 132 4.39 27.15 -0.78
N CYS A 133 3.68 28.26 -0.99
CA CYS A 133 3.51 29.26 0.06
C CYS A 133 2.80 28.63 1.29
N PRO A 134 2.95 29.20 2.51
CA PRO A 134 2.34 28.62 3.72
C PRO A 134 0.85 28.30 3.57
N ARG A 135 0.10 29.19 2.91
CA ARG A 135 -1.34 29.01 2.65
C ARG A 135 -1.63 27.81 1.73
N MET A 136 -0.75 27.52 0.77
CA MET A 136 -0.84 26.33 -0.09
C MET A 136 -0.48 25.06 0.68
N ILE A 137 0.54 25.08 1.54
CA ILE A 137 0.92 23.94 2.39
C ILE A 137 -0.19 23.61 3.39
N GLU A 138 -0.78 24.62 4.02
CA GLU A 138 -1.92 24.44 4.93
C GLU A 138 -3.11 23.85 4.19
N ARG A 139 -3.42 24.37 3.00
CA ARG A 139 -4.59 23.95 2.24
C ARG A 139 -4.43 22.62 1.51
N TYR A 140 -3.21 22.28 1.11
CA TYR A 140 -2.95 21.18 0.20
C TYR A 140 -1.80 20.25 0.62
N GLY A 141 -1.08 20.54 1.70
CA GLY A 141 0.03 19.71 2.15
C GLY A 141 -0.38 18.24 2.36
N ALA A 142 -1.64 17.98 2.74
CA ALA A 142 -2.16 16.62 2.85
C ALA A 142 -2.13 15.87 1.49
N TYR A 143 -2.42 16.58 0.40
CA TYR A 143 -2.36 16.06 -0.97
C TYR A 143 -0.93 15.89 -1.46
N TRP A 144 -0.05 16.84 -1.17
CA TRP A 144 1.38 16.67 -1.46
C TRP A 144 1.96 15.45 -0.72
N GLY A 145 1.57 15.24 0.54
CA GLY A 145 1.92 14.05 1.30
C GLY A 145 1.33 12.74 0.72
N LEU A 146 0.21 12.78 0.00
CA LEU A 146 -0.27 11.61 -0.76
C LEU A 146 0.64 11.30 -1.94
N ASN A 147 1.13 12.31 -2.66
CA ASN A 147 2.06 12.13 -3.77
C ASN A 147 3.41 11.55 -3.32
N ALA A 148 3.92 11.99 -2.16
CA ALA A 148 5.10 11.39 -1.55
C ALA A 148 4.89 9.89 -1.27
N ARG A 149 3.67 9.50 -0.89
CA ARG A 149 3.22 8.11 -0.75
C ARG A 149 2.84 7.43 -2.07
N GLY A 150 2.95 8.14 -3.18
CA GLY A 150 2.66 7.64 -4.52
C GLY A 150 1.19 7.60 -4.90
N ILE A 151 0.28 8.19 -4.13
CA ILE A 151 -1.14 8.21 -4.44
C ILE A 151 -1.44 9.40 -5.36
N TYR A 152 -1.71 9.12 -6.63
CA TYR A 152 -2.05 10.12 -7.64
C TYR A 152 -3.49 9.96 -8.12
N TYR A 153 -4.16 11.09 -8.31
CA TYR A 153 -5.52 11.15 -8.85
C TYR A 153 -5.51 11.73 -10.27
N ARG A 154 -6.32 11.14 -11.15
CA ARG A 154 -6.53 11.60 -12.53
C ARG A 154 -8.01 11.92 -12.75
N HIS A 155 -8.24 13.09 -13.33
CA HIS A 155 -9.57 13.65 -13.59
C HIS A 155 -10.42 12.79 -14.53
N ARG A 156 -9.79 12.12 -15.48
CA ARG A 156 -10.46 11.23 -16.42
C ARG A 156 -9.65 9.95 -16.56
N TYR A 157 -10.37 8.86 -16.72
CA TYR A 157 -9.80 7.62 -17.17
C TYR A 157 -9.24 7.77 -18.58
N SER A 158 -8.04 7.26 -18.79
CA SER A 158 -7.51 7.00 -20.12
C SER A 158 -6.63 5.77 -20.08
N GLN A 159 -6.85 4.89 -21.05
CA GLN A 159 -6.07 3.66 -21.23
C GLN A 159 -4.58 3.96 -21.43
N GLY A 160 -4.23 5.11 -22.02
CA GLY A 160 -2.84 5.53 -22.20
C GLY A 160 -2.08 5.81 -20.89
N TRP A 161 -2.78 5.96 -19.76
CA TRP A 161 -2.16 6.06 -18.45
C TRP A 161 -1.97 4.71 -17.77
N VAL A 162 -2.72 3.69 -18.19
CA VAL A 162 -2.58 2.32 -17.72
C VAL A 162 -1.26 1.78 -18.27
N THR A 163 -0.40 1.27 -17.40
CA THR A 163 0.89 0.73 -17.82
C THR A 163 0.72 -0.52 -18.67
N ALA A 164 1.65 -0.74 -19.60
CA ALA A 164 1.73 -1.99 -20.35
C ALA A 164 1.70 -3.19 -19.38
N GLY A 165 0.80 -4.14 -19.64
CA GLY A 165 0.59 -5.31 -18.78
C GLY A 165 -0.35 -5.08 -17.58
N HIS A 166 -1.11 -3.98 -17.54
CA HIS A 166 -2.32 -3.89 -16.72
C HIS A 166 -3.56 -3.90 -17.62
N ASP A 167 -4.54 -4.72 -17.27
CA ASP A 167 -5.86 -4.69 -17.88
C ASP A 167 -6.90 -4.40 -16.79
N LEU A 168 -7.52 -3.22 -16.89
CA LEU A 168 -8.49 -2.76 -15.89
C LEU A 168 -9.88 -3.00 -16.43
N TRP A 169 -10.67 -3.77 -15.69
CA TRP A 169 -12.08 -3.92 -15.97
C TRP A 169 -12.82 -2.64 -15.60
N LEU A 170 -13.65 -2.13 -16.52
CA LEU A 170 -14.46 -0.95 -16.31
C LEU A 170 -15.95 -1.25 -16.51
N PRO A 171 -16.83 -0.72 -15.65
CA PRO A 171 -18.26 -0.72 -15.95
C PRO A 171 -18.54 0.22 -17.14
N SER A 172 -19.54 -0.12 -17.96
CA SER A 172 -19.94 0.66 -19.13
C SER A 172 -21.45 0.84 -19.22
N PHE A 173 -21.88 1.88 -19.93
CA PHE A 173 -23.28 2.07 -20.32
C PHE A 173 -23.62 1.41 -21.65
N ASP A 174 -22.62 0.88 -22.36
CA ASP A 174 -22.79 0.25 -23.66
C ASP A 174 -23.71 -0.98 -23.54
N GLY A 175 -24.66 -1.09 -24.47
CA GLY A 175 -25.60 -2.20 -24.51
C GLY A 175 -26.74 -2.13 -23.49
N ILE A 176 -26.84 -1.07 -22.67
CA ILE A 176 -27.98 -0.88 -21.77
C ILE A 176 -29.18 -0.32 -22.56
N ASP A 177 -30.19 -1.15 -22.77
CA ASP A 177 -31.52 -0.67 -23.15
C ASP A 177 -32.24 -0.13 -21.91
N TRP A 178 -32.08 1.17 -21.71
CA TRP A 178 -32.71 1.89 -20.61
C TRP A 178 -34.23 1.68 -20.59
N ASN A 179 -34.89 1.68 -21.75
CA ASN A 179 -36.34 1.54 -21.78
C ASN A 179 -36.82 0.09 -21.65
N GLY A 180 -35.89 -0.86 -21.67
CA GLY A 180 -36.15 -2.28 -21.60
C GLY A 180 -36.86 -2.72 -20.31
N PRO A 181 -37.67 -3.80 -20.36
CA PRO A 181 -38.37 -4.32 -19.18
C PRO A 181 -37.40 -4.85 -18.11
N GLY A 182 -36.21 -5.33 -18.50
CA GLY A 182 -35.17 -5.81 -17.58
C GLY A 182 -34.64 -4.74 -16.62
N GLU A 183 -34.76 -3.45 -16.97
CA GLU A 183 -34.32 -2.33 -16.15
C GLU A 183 -35.37 -1.84 -15.14
N SER A 184 -36.57 -2.44 -15.12
CA SER A 184 -37.68 -2.01 -14.25
C SER A 184 -37.31 -2.01 -12.76
N SER A 185 -36.60 -3.04 -12.30
CA SER A 185 -36.09 -3.14 -10.92
C SER A 185 -35.08 -2.02 -10.61
N ARG A 186 -34.11 -1.80 -11.51
CA ARG A 186 -33.09 -0.75 -11.33
C ARG A 186 -33.70 0.65 -11.35
N ARG A 187 -34.67 0.92 -12.23
CA ARG A 187 -35.46 2.17 -12.23
C ARG A 187 -36.18 2.41 -10.91
N SER A 188 -36.77 1.36 -10.34
CA SER A 188 -37.48 1.44 -9.06
C SER A 188 -36.51 1.73 -7.91
N ARG A 189 -35.36 1.06 -7.88
CA ARG A 189 -34.26 1.36 -6.94
C ARG A 189 -33.73 2.78 -7.12
N ALA A 190 -33.55 3.26 -8.34
CA ALA A 190 -33.08 4.61 -8.64
C ALA A 190 -34.05 5.67 -8.11
N LYS A 191 -35.36 5.45 -8.23
CA LYS A 191 -36.39 6.35 -7.67
C LYS A 191 -36.32 6.39 -6.15
N ALA A 192 -36.19 5.23 -5.51
CA ALA A 192 -36.05 5.14 -4.05
C ALA A 192 -34.74 5.80 -3.57
N PHE A 193 -33.63 5.55 -4.27
CA PHE A 193 -32.32 6.11 -3.97
C PHE A 193 -32.30 7.64 -4.13
N LEU A 194 -32.87 8.16 -5.21
CA LEU A 194 -33.00 9.61 -5.42
C LEU A 194 -33.80 10.27 -4.28
N LYS A 195 -34.94 9.66 -3.90
CA LYS A 195 -35.74 10.16 -2.77
C LYS A 195 -34.91 10.22 -1.48
N ARG A 196 -34.03 9.25 -1.25
CA ARG A 196 -33.13 9.23 -0.08
C ARG A 196 -32.06 10.33 -0.16
N ILE A 197 -31.39 10.51 -1.30
CA ILE A 197 -30.39 11.57 -1.48
C ILE A 197 -30.98 12.96 -1.25
N LEU A 198 -32.20 13.20 -1.74
CA LEU A 198 -32.87 14.49 -1.59
C LEU A 198 -33.35 14.75 -0.16
N ASN A 199 -33.69 13.70 0.60
CA ASN A 199 -34.21 13.78 1.97
C ASN A 199 -33.10 13.59 3.03
N ASN A 200 -31.92 14.18 2.80
CA ASN A 200 -30.60 13.82 3.34
C ASN A 200 -30.39 13.90 4.90
N GLU A 201 -31.37 13.51 5.73
CA GLU A 201 -31.30 13.48 7.20
C GLU A 201 -31.32 12.08 7.83
N LEU A 202 -31.42 10.98 7.06
CA LEU A 202 -31.45 9.63 7.64
C LEU A 202 -30.53 8.66 6.88
N ASN A 203 -29.28 8.53 7.32
CA ASN A 203 -28.47 7.33 7.08
C ASN A 203 -27.67 7.01 8.34
N GLU A 204 -28.31 6.26 9.25
CA GLU A 204 -27.68 5.55 10.37
C GLU A 204 -27.81 4.05 10.13
N SER A 205 -27.04 3.50 9.20
CA SER A 205 -26.63 2.07 9.14
C SER A 205 -26.00 1.82 7.78
N SER A 206 -24.70 2.04 7.70
CA SER A 206 -23.85 1.51 6.65
C SER A 206 -22.83 0.61 7.33
N ASP A 207 -22.45 -0.50 6.70
CA ASP A 207 -21.46 -1.43 7.23
C ASP A 207 -20.07 -0.79 7.22
N LYS A 208 -19.82 0.00 8.26
CA LYS A 208 -18.58 0.71 8.52
C LYS A 208 -17.51 -0.28 8.95
N HIS A 209 -16.62 -0.62 8.03
CA HIS A 209 -15.51 -1.54 8.28
C HIS A 209 -14.22 -0.78 8.47
N GLU A 210 -13.69 -0.80 9.69
CA GLU A 210 -12.39 -0.21 9.97
C GLU A 210 -11.26 -0.85 9.14
N TYR A 211 -10.23 -0.07 8.85
CA TYR A 211 -8.98 -0.57 8.29
C TYR A 211 -7.78 -0.06 9.08
N ASN A 212 -6.79 -0.94 9.19
CA ASN A 212 -5.53 -0.72 9.85
C ASN A 212 -4.42 -0.58 8.81
N THR A 213 -3.50 0.34 9.05
CA THR A 213 -2.38 0.58 8.15
C THR A 213 -1.22 1.20 8.89
N ILE A 214 0.00 0.88 8.46
CA ILE A 214 1.22 1.53 8.93
C ILE A 214 1.62 2.56 7.90
N LYS A 215 1.73 3.82 8.31
CA LYS A 215 2.18 4.89 7.41
C LYS A 215 3.32 5.65 8.02
N LEU A 216 4.35 5.90 7.21
CA LEU A 216 5.43 6.82 7.57
C LEU A 216 4.84 8.21 7.83
N LYS A 217 5.35 8.85 8.89
CA LYS A 217 4.99 10.23 9.20
C LYS A 217 5.49 11.12 8.06
N ARG A 218 4.59 12.01 7.59
CA ARG A 218 4.97 13.06 6.65
C ARG A 218 5.54 14.24 7.42
N ASP A 219 6.59 14.83 6.89
CA ASP A 219 7.10 16.11 7.35
C ASP A 219 6.04 17.20 7.10
N PRO A 220 5.79 18.13 8.04
CA PRO A 220 4.70 19.09 7.91
C PRO A 220 4.94 20.14 6.81
N VAL A 221 6.20 20.40 6.43
CA VAL A 221 6.59 21.46 5.48
C VAL A 221 6.88 20.84 4.10
N SER A 222 7.86 19.95 4.02
CA SER A 222 8.28 19.29 2.78
C SER A 222 7.28 18.23 2.29
N CYS A 223 6.41 17.74 3.19
CA CYS A 223 5.54 16.55 3.04
C CYS A 223 6.22 15.28 2.52
N LEU A 224 7.55 15.20 2.59
CA LEU A 224 8.30 13.97 2.40
C LEU A 224 8.03 12.98 3.53
N LEU A 225 8.28 11.70 3.27
CA LEU A 225 8.20 10.64 4.27
C LEU A 225 9.50 10.63 5.08
N ALA A 226 9.48 11.18 6.29
CA ALA A 226 10.70 11.49 7.06
C ALA A 226 10.67 11.02 8.53
N GLY A 227 9.60 10.35 8.97
CA GLY A 227 9.48 9.95 10.37
C GLY A 227 8.99 8.53 10.58
N GLU A 228 9.02 8.11 11.83
CA GLU A 228 8.71 6.76 12.26
C GLU A 228 7.35 6.26 11.72
N PRO A 229 7.27 4.96 11.39
CA PRO A 229 6.02 4.34 10.98
C PRO A 229 5.00 4.45 12.11
N LYS A 230 3.84 5.04 11.82
CA LYS A 230 2.73 5.15 12.75
C LYS A 230 1.62 4.18 12.36
N PHE A 231 1.13 3.42 13.34
CA PHE A 231 -0.11 2.66 13.21
C PHE A 231 -1.30 3.63 13.13
N ILE A 232 -2.14 3.44 12.12
CA ILE A 232 -3.32 4.28 11.86
C ILE A 232 -4.52 3.36 11.70
N LYS A 233 -5.53 3.63 12.51
CA LYS A 233 -6.87 3.04 12.42
C LYS A 233 -7.82 4.06 11.81
N ARG A 234 -8.61 3.66 10.80
CA ARG A 234 -9.62 4.51 10.13
C ARG A 234 -10.86 3.71 9.80
N ILE A 235 -11.99 4.39 9.67
CA ILE A 235 -13.29 3.78 9.39
C ILE A 235 -13.90 4.52 8.19
N PRO A 236 -13.93 3.91 7.00
CA PRO A 236 -14.70 4.40 5.88
C PRO A 236 -16.20 4.28 6.14
N ASP A 237 -17.00 5.03 5.38
CA ASP A 237 -18.45 4.97 5.51
C ASP A 237 -19.01 3.61 5.05
N ALA A 238 -18.40 2.99 4.04
CA ALA A 238 -18.60 1.58 3.73
C ALA A 238 -17.40 0.96 3.02
N THR A 239 -17.23 -0.35 3.19
CA THR A 239 -16.23 -1.17 2.50
C THR A 239 -16.90 -2.36 1.85
N PHE A 240 -16.47 -2.72 0.65
CA PHE A 240 -16.98 -3.88 -0.09
C PHE A 240 -15.83 -4.85 -0.33
N GLY A 241 -16.04 -6.10 0.06
CA GLY A 241 -15.07 -7.19 -0.06
C GLY A 241 -15.78 -8.53 -0.12
N LEU A 242 -15.00 -9.60 -0.03
CA LEU A 242 -15.50 -10.96 0.01
C LEU A 242 -15.92 -11.32 1.43
N ALA A 243 -17.06 -11.97 1.58
CA ALA A 243 -17.44 -12.57 2.84
C ALA A 243 -16.47 -13.72 3.18
N THR A 244 -16.18 -13.87 4.46
CA THR A 244 -15.52 -15.06 5.00
C THR A 244 -16.55 -16.00 5.61
N PHE A 245 -16.14 -17.24 5.88
CA PHE A 245 -17.04 -18.28 6.34
C PHE A 245 -16.44 -19.02 7.53
N LYS A 246 -17.30 -19.55 8.40
CA LYS A 246 -16.93 -20.51 9.44
C LYS A 246 -17.55 -21.88 9.12
N PRO A 247 -17.12 -22.97 9.81
CA PRO A 247 -17.66 -24.32 9.58
C PRO A 247 -19.19 -24.43 9.53
N LYS A 248 -19.90 -23.64 10.35
CA LYS A 248 -21.37 -23.57 10.37
C LYS A 248 -21.99 -23.00 9.09
N ASP A 249 -21.24 -22.22 8.32
CA ASP A 249 -21.72 -21.48 7.16
C ASP A 249 -21.58 -22.26 5.85
N TYR A 250 -20.91 -23.43 5.85
CA TYR A 250 -20.70 -24.27 4.66
C TYR A 250 -21.97 -24.87 4.04
N GLN A 251 -23.13 -24.66 4.65
CA GLN A 251 -24.41 -24.93 4.01
C GLN A 251 -24.74 -23.90 2.92
N ASN A 252 -24.07 -22.75 2.91
CA ASN A 252 -24.23 -21.72 1.89
C ASN A 252 -23.44 -22.10 0.63
N PRO A 253 -24.05 -22.13 -0.58
CA PRO A 253 -23.34 -22.43 -1.82
C PRO A 253 -22.25 -21.41 -2.18
N LEU A 254 -22.25 -20.22 -1.57
CA LEU A 254 -21.20 -19.22 -1.71
C LEU A 254 -20.03 -19.42 -0.74
N ALA A 255 -20.19 -20.29 0.26
CA ALA A 255 -19.15 -20.58 1.24
C ALA A 255 -18.06 -21.42 0.58
N GLU A 256 -16.91 -20.79 0.40
CA GLU A 256 -15.75 -21.46 -0.13
C GLU A 256 -14.70 -21.68 0.93
N TRP A 257 -14.14 -22.88 0.93
CA TRP A 257 -13.10 -23.32 1.85
C TRP A 257 -11.88 -22.40 1.84
N ASN A 258 -11.57 -21.77 0.71
CA ASN A 258 -10.47 -20.81 0.56
C ASN A 258 -10.69 -19.50 1.32
N LEU A 259 -11.95 -19.14 1.59
CA LEU A 259 -12.35 -17.95 2.34
C LEU A 259 -12.77 -18.28 3.77
N ASP A 260 -12.37 -19.45 4.28
CA ASP A 260 -12.53 -19.81 5.68
C ASP A 260 -11.80 -18.80 6.57
N HIS A 261 -12.52 -18.29 7.56
CA HIS A 261 -12.05 -17.27 8.50
C HIS A 261 -10.80 -17.74 9.26
N ASP A 262 -10.85 -18.95 9.81
CA ASP A 262 -9.80 -19.50 10.68
C ASP A 262 -8.53 -19.76 9.86
N ARG A 263 -8.68 -20.24 8.61
CA ARG A 263 -7.53 -20.43 7.70
C ARG A 263 -6.91 -19.11 7.27
N LEU A 264 -7.72 -18.10 6.95
CA LEU A 264 -7.21 -16.77 6.60
C LEU A 264 -6.51 -16.10 7.79
N GLU A 265 -6.99 -16.32 9.01
CA GLU A 265 -6.33 -15.84 10.22
C GLU A 265 -5.01 -16.59 10.47
N ALA A 266 -4.95 -17.90 10.28
CA ALA A 266 -3.69 -18.65 10.38
C ALA A 266 -2.61 -18.10 9.43
N LEU A 267 -2.97 -17.75 8.20
CA LEU A 267 -2.05 -17.11 7.23
C LEU A 267 -1.61 -15.71 7.66
N LEU A 268 -2.50 -14.96 8.32
CA LEU A 268 -2.18 -13.63 8.83
C LEU A 268 -1.16 -13.68 9.98
N LEU A 269 -1.27 -14.67 10.86
CA LEU A 269 -0.52 -14.74 12.11
C LEU A 269 0.85 -15.40 11.98
N HIS A 270 0.99 -16.42 11.13
CA HIS A 270 2.21 -17.20 11.03
C HIS A 270 3.42 -16.34 10.62
N ARG A 271 4.55 -16.46 11.33
CA ARG A 271 5.77 -15.63 11.15
C ARG A 271 6.32 -15.59 9.72
N HIS A 272 6.18 -16.68 8.98
CA HIS A 272 6.62 -16.77 7.58
C HIS A 272 5.53 -16.40 6.56
N CYS A 273 4.26 -16.31 6.94
CA CYS A 273 3.19 -15.99 6.00
C CYS A 273 2.88 -14.49 6.00
N GLY A 274 2.32 -13.99 7.10
CA GLY A 274 1.95 -12.58 7.28
C GLY A 274 1.00 -12.04 6.20
N LEU A 275 0.13 -12.88 5.61
CA LEU A 275 -0.80 -12.45 4.57
C LEU A 275 -1.97 -11.68 5.21
N ILE A 276 -2.04 -10.39 4.94
CA ILE A 276 -3.15 -9.55 5.41
C ILE A 276 -4.34 -9.67 4.45
N SER A 277 -5.32 -10.48 4.84
CA SER A 277 -6.57 -10.73 4.11
C SER A 277 -7.71 -9.80 4.54
N ASP A 278 -7.73 -9.37 5.80
CA ASP A 278 -8.75 -8.51 6.41
C ASP A 278 -8.18 -7.12 6.73
N PRO A 279 -8.89 -6.03 6.39
CA PRO A 279 -8.48 -4.67 6.76
C PRO A 279 -8.28 -4.44 8.27
N ARG A 280 -8.97 -5.20 9.13
CA ARG A 280 -8.90 -5.07 10.59
C ARG A 280 -7.77 -5.88 11.23
N TRP A 281 -7.11 -6.74 10.46
CA TRP A 281 -6.03 -7.62 10.92
C TRP A 281 -6.49 -8.62 11.99
N GLY A 282 -7.59 -9.36 11.73
CA GLY A 282 -7.96 -10.54 12.53
C GLY A 282 -9.36 -10.52 13.14
N ASP A 283 -10.29 -9.74 12.58
CA ASP A 283 -11.74 -9.89 12.87
C ASP A 283 -12.48 -10.53 11.67
N ALA A 284 -11.85 -10.49 10.49
CA ALA A 284 -12.09 -11.29 9.28
C ALA A 284 -13.56 -11.67 8.98
N ASP A 285 -14.51 -10.75 9.05
CA ASP A 285 -15.86 -10.91 8.44
C ASP A 285 -15.86 -10.50 6.95
N LEU A 286 -14.91 -9.64 6.57
CA LEU A 286 -14.75 -9.10 5.22
C LEU A 286 -13.29 -9.18 4.78
N ALA A 287 -12.99 -10.00 3.77
CA ALA A 287 -11.67 -10.21 3.22
C ALA A 287 -11.50 -9.59 1.83
N PHE A 288 -10.27 -9.23 1.48
CA PHE A 288 -9.86 -8.72 0.16
C PHE A 288 -10.82 -7.67 -0.42
N PRO A 289 -10.88 -6.45 0.15
CA PRO A 289 -11.78 -5.43 -0.34
C PRO A 289 -11.49 -5.04 -1.79
N PHE A 290 -12.55 -4.90 -2.58
CA PHE A 290 -12.49 -4.45 -3.97
C PHE A 290 -13.12 -3.07 -4.18
N ALA A 291 -13.85 -2.54 -3.18
CA ALA A 291 -14.32 -1.16 -3.23
C ALA A 291 -14.45 -0.50 -1.85
N VAL A 292 -14.47 0.83 -1.85
CA VAL A 292 -14.67 1.67 -0.66
C VAL A 292 -15.58 2.84 -0.97
N TYR A 293 -16.39 3.24 0.00
CA TYR A 293 -17.24 4.43 -0.07
C TYR A 293 -16.90 5.42 1.04
N GLU A 294 -16.78 6.69 0.64
CA GLU A 294 -16.51 7.81 1.54
C GLU A 294 -17.41 9.00 1.18
N ALA A 295 -18.14 9.48 2.17
CA ALA A 295 -19.12 10.55 2.04
C ALA A 295 -18.70 11.78 2.83
N LYS A 296 -19.10 12.95 2.34
CA LYS A 296 -19.10 14.19 3.10
C LYS A 296 -20.42 14.93 2.88
N GLY A 297 -20.90 15.58 3.94
CA GLY A 297 -22.12 16.39 3.88
C GLY A 297 -21.95 17.64 3.01
N TRP A 298 -23.02 18.40 2.82
CA TRP A 298 -23.06 19.56 1.90
C TRP A 298 -22.05 20.68 2.19
N SER A 299 -21.64 20.85 3.46
CA SER A 299 -20.62 21.80 3.90
C SER A 299 -19.21 21.19 4.00
N GLY A 300 -19.06 19.92 3.63
CA GLY A 300 -17.81 19.17 3.73
C GLY A 300 -16.83 19.46 2.60
N ASP A 301 -15.59 18.99 2.76
CA ASP A 301 -14.57 19.08 1.72
C ASP A 301 -14.61 17.80 0.86
N ALA A 302 -15.01 17.88 -0.43
CA ALA A 302 -14.97 16.73 -1.35
C ALA A 302 -13.56 16.12 -1.47
N ARG A 303 -12.54 16.95 -1.24
CA ARG A 303 -11.15 16.49 -1.19
C ARG A 303 -10.89 15.64 0.05
N GLU A 304 -11.63 15.81 1.14
CA GLU A 304 -11.53 14.90 2.27
C GLU A 304 -12.02 13.51 1.89
N ALA A 305 -13.24 13.42 1.32
CA ALA A 305 -13.83 12.16 0.85
C ALA A 305 -12.87 11.40 -0.07
N ARG A 306 -12.35 12.08 -1.10
CA ARG A 306 -11.36 11.49 -2.01
C ARG A 306 -10.09 11.04 -1.31
N ARG A 307 -9.53 11.90 -0.44
CA ARG A 307 -8.30 11.55 0.25
C ARG A 307 -8.49 10.30 1.09
N GLN A 308 -9.59 10.22 1.83
CA GLN A 308 -9.91 9.08 2.68
C GLN A 308 -10.13 7.83 1.82
N GLY A 309 -10.94 7.94 0.77
CA GLY A 309 -11.26 6.83 -0.14
C GLY A 309 -10.03 6.30 -0.89
N CYS A 310 -9.23 7.17 -1.49
CA CYS A 310 -7.99 6.77 -2.16
C CYS A 310 -6.94 6.24 -1.16
N SER A 311 -6.93 6.76 0.08
CA SER A 311 -6.04 6.25 1.13
C SER A 311 -6.44 4.87 1.65
N ALA A 312 -7.72 4.52 1.62
CA ALA A 312 -8.22 3.18 1.90
C ALA A 312 -7.96 2.26 0.71
N GLY A 313 -8.31 2.70 -0.51
CA GLY A 313 -8.04 1.96 -1.74
C GLY A 313 -6.57 1.62 -1.94
N ALA A 314 -5.64 2.50 -1.54
CA ALA A 314 -4.20 2.19 -1.59
C ALA A 314 -3.82 1.04 -0.64
N VAL A 315 -4.43 0.96 0.54
CA VAL A 315 -4.23 -0.14 1.49
C VAL A 315 -4.78 -1.44 0.92
N TYR A 316 -5.97 -1.38 0.31
CA TYR A 316 -6.59 -2.56 -0.32
C TYR A 316 -5.77 -3.04 -1.51
N LEU A 317 -5.23 -2.13 -2.33
CA LEU A 317 -4.29 -2.47 -3.39
C LEU A 317 -3.00 -3.11 -2.87
N ASP A 318 -2.51 -2.70 -1.70
CA ASP A 318 -1.38 -3.38 -1.07
C ASP A 318 -1.76 -4.80 -0.63
N MET A 319 -2.94 -5.02 -0.04
CA MET A 319 -3.42 -6.36 0.30
C MET A 319 -3.47 -7.27 -0.94
N LEU A 320 -4.02 -6.76 -2.04
CA LEU A 320 -4.09 -7.48 -3.32
C LEU A 320 -2.71 -7.72 -3.95
N ASP A 321 -1.80 -6.75 -3.85
CA ASP A 321 -0.42 -6.89 -4.34
C ASP A 321 0.37 -7.92 -3.53
N HIS A 322 0.13 -8.02 -2.21
CA HIS A 322 0.72 -9.09 -1.40
C HIS A 322 0.15 -10.46 -1.77
N LEU A 323 -1.17 -10.58 -1.95
CA LEU A 323 -1.80 -11.81 -2.38
C LEU A 323 -1.27 -12.29 -3.74
N ALA A 324 -1.07 -11.38 -4.70
CA ALA A 324 -0.62 -11.71 -6.05
C ALA A 324 0.87 -12.11 -6.14
N ARG A 325 1.64 -11.94 -5.06
CA ARG A 325 3.04 -12.37 -4.99
C ARG A 325 3.14 -13.82 -4.56
N GLN A 326 4.25 -14.46 -4.92
CA GLN A 326 4.53 -15.81 -4.45
C GLN A 326 4.53 -15.87 -2.92
N PRO A 327 3.87 -16.87 -2.31
CA PRO A 327 3.93 -17.12 -0.88
C PRO A 327 5.39 -17.36 -0.47
N ARG A 328 5.89 -16.51 0.41
CA ARG A 328 7.24 -16.53 1.00
C ARG A 328 7.20 -15.70 2.27
N LYS A 329 8.30 -15.75 3.03
CA LYS A 329 8.52 -14.96 4.25
C LYS A 329 8.03 -13.51 4.11
N SER A 330 7.29 -13.03 5.12
CA SER A 330 6.85 -11.64 5.21
C SER A 330 8.04 -10.68 5.18
N GLY A 331 7.83 -9.46 4.65
CA GLY A 331 8.85 -8.40 4.66
C GLY A 331 9.65 -8.21 3.36
N ASN A 332 9.79 -9.24 2.52
CA ASN A 332 10.50 -9.08 1.24
C ASN A 332 9.59 -8.44 0.17
N ARG A 333 9.85 -7.18 -0.18
CA ARG A 333 9.08 -6.40 -1.17
C ARG A 333 9.41 -6.74 -2.63
N LYS A 334 10.48 -7.50 -2.87
CA LYS A 334 10.95 -7.86 -4.22
C LYS A 334 10.45 -9.22 -4.73
N ARG A 335 9.49 -9.84 -4.04
CA ARG A 335 8.92 -11.14 -4.43
C ARG A 335 8.34 -11.11 -5.84
N ALA A 336 8.66 -12.13 -6.62
CA ALA A 336 8.05 -12.36 -7.92
C ALA A 336 6.52 -12.50 -7.80
N TYR A 337 5.81 -12.13 -8.87
CA TYR A 337 4.37 -12.36 -8.97
C TYR A 337 4.09 -13.83 -9.27
N GLN A 338 2.95 -14.34 -8.81
CA GLN A 338 2.50 -15.68 -9.15
C GLN A 338 2.27 -15.83 -10.67
N PRO A 339 2.59 -16.99 -11.26
CA PRO A 339 2.44 -17.22 -12.70
C PRO A 339 0.98 -17.15 -13.16
N ALA A 340 0.03 -17.58 -12.33
CA ALA A 340 -1.41 -17.70 -12.64
C ALA A 340 -2.19 -16.37 -12.73
N GLY A 341 -1.53 -15.23 -13.00
CA GLY A 341 -2.25 -13.96 -13.15
C GLY A 341 -1.40 -12.70 -13.23
N GLY A 342 -0.06 -12.83 -13.09
CA GLY A 342 0.85 -11.69 -13.13
C GLY A 342 0.43 -10.54 -12.21
N ARG A 343 1.06 -9.38 -12.40
CA ARG A 343 0.65 -8.13 -11.73
C ARG A 343 -0.75 -7.63 -12.16
N SER A 344 -1.31 -8.23 -13.21
CA SER A 344 -1.98 -7.51 -14.30
C SER A 344 -3.36 -6.93 -14.00
N ASN A 345 -4.10 -7.43 -13.00
CA ASN A 345 -5.53 -7.11 -12.86
C ASN A 345 -5.94 -6.64 -11.45
N ASN A 346 -4.99 -6.27 -10.59
CA ASN A 346 -5.34 -5.78 -9.25
C ASN A 346 -5.90 -4.36 -9.33
N GLN A 347 -7.20 -4.23 -9.09
CA GLN A 347 -7.89 -2.95 -9.06
C GLN A 347 -8.83 -2.82 -7.86
N VAL A 348 -9.08 -1.58 -7.47
CA VAL A 348 -10.04 -1.23 -6.41
C VAL A 348 -10.89 -0.06 -6.88
N PHE A 349 -12.19 -0.09 -6.61
CA PHE A 349 -13.08 1.04 -6.86
C PHE A 349 -13.20 1.95 -5.64
N VAL A 350 -13.23 3.25 -5.87
CA VAL A 350 -13.48 4.24 -4.83
C VAL A 350 -14.72 5.02 -5.21
N PHE A 351 -15.73 4.97 -4.35
CA PHE A 351 -16.93 5.78 -4.42
C PHE A 351 -16.76 6.96 -3.47
N THR A 352 -16.95 8.18 -3.98
CA THR A 352 -16.96 9.36 -3.11
C THR A 352 -18.21 10.18 -3.34
N SER A 353 -18.82 10.68 -2.27
CA SER A 353 -19.93 11.63 -2.37
C SER A 353 -19.65 12.92 -1.59
N LEU A 354 -20.08 14.04 -2.16
CA LEU A 354 -20.25 15.32 -1.48
C LEU A 354 -21.70 15.75 -1.66
N GLY A 355 -22.53 15.56 -0.64
CA GLY A 355 -23.98 15.71 -0.78
C GLY A 355 -24.53 14.84 -1.91
N ALA A 356 -25.19 15.46 -2.89
CA ALA A 356 -25.71 14.77 -4.07
C ALA A 356 -24.69 14.56 -5.20
N HIS A 357 -23.45 15.07 -5.09
CA HIS A 357 -22.44 14.90 -6.13
C HIS A 357 -21.59 13.66 -5.87
N TRP A 358 -21.48 12.77 -6.86
CA TRP A 358 -20.85 11.47 -6.73
C TRP A 358 -19.71 11.31 -7.74
N HIS A 359 -18.65 10.62 -7.34
CA HIS A 359 -17.57 10.19 -8.21
C HIS A 359 -17.30 8.70 -8.03
N ILE A 360 -16.97 8.03 -9.14
CA ILE A 360 -16.45 6.66 -9.14
C ILE A 360 -15.04 6.70 -9.71
N LEU A 361 -14.09 6.16 -8.96
CA LEU A 361 -12.71 6.00 -9.38
C LEU A 361 -12.34 4.53 -9.50
N VAL A 362 -11.45 4.21 -10.44
CA VAL A 362 -10.72 2.95 -10.49
C VAL A 362 -9.27 3.20 -10.08
N GLY A 363 -8.77 2.40 -9.14
CA GLY A 363 -7.42 2.48 -8.60
C GLY A 363 -6.60 1.25 -8.97
N TYR A 364 -5.30 1.43 -9.25
CA TYR A 364 -4.34 0.34 -9.46
C TYR A 364 -2.93 0.73 -8.98
N LYS A 365 -2.07 -0.26 -8.74
CA LYS A 365 -0.71 -0.08 -8.19
C LYS A 365 0.36 -0.46 -9.21
N ARG A 366 1.34 0.42 -9.42
CA ARG A 366 2.48 0.18 -10.33
C ARG A 366 3.80 0.76 -9.77
N PRO A 367 4.97 0.47 -10.35
CA PRO A 367 6.22 1.09 -9.92
C PRO A 367 6.16 2.58 -10.22
N ARG A 368 6.84 3.36 -9.38
CA ARG A 368 7.07 4.78 -9.63
C ARG A 368 7.95 4.93 -10.87
N LEU A 369 7.58 5.86 -11.75
CA LEU A 369 8.37 6.19 -12.94
C LEU A 369 9.37 7.30 -12.63
N GLU A 370 10.39 7.47 -13.48
CA GLU A 370 11.40 8.53 -13.34
C GLU A 370 10.76 9.93 -13.27
N ARG A 371 9.77 10.21 -14.14
CA ARG A 371 8.95 11.44 -14.11
C ARG A 371 8.16 11.66 -12.82
N GLU A 372 8.07 10.64 -11.97
CA GLU A 372 7.41 10.65 -10.67
C GLU A 372 8.43 10.56 -9.53
N TYR A 373 9.73 10.82 -9.77
CA TYR A 373 10.81 10.76 -8.79
C TYR A 373 11.13 9.35 -8.26
N ALA A 374 11.15 8.36 -9.14
CA ALA A 374 11.65 7.03 -8.78
C ALA A 374 13.07 7.12 -8.17
N GLY A 375 13.31 6.41 -7.07
CA GLY A 375 14.60 6.39 -6.38
C GLY A 375 14.90 7.61 -5.49
N HIS A 376 14.01 8.62 -5.44
CA HIS A 376 14.25 9.82 -4.63
C HIS A 376 13.94 9.56 -3.15
N GLU A 377 14.84 10.00 -2.27
CA GLU A 377 14.66 9.87 -0.82
C GLU A 377 13.37 10.58 -0.35
N GLY A 378 12.64 9.94 0.58
CA GLY A 378 11.38 10.42 1.11
C GLY A 378 10.14 10.11 0.25
N PHE A 379 10.29 9.39 -0.86
CA PHE A 379 9.19 8.93 -1.72
C PHE A 379 9.02 7.41 -1.69
N SER A 380 7.79 6.94 -1.90
CA SER A 380 7.49 5.50 -2.04
C SER A 380 8.05 4.90 -3.34
N GLU A 381 8.42 3.63 -3.34
CA GLU A 381 8.89 2.94 -4.57
C GLU A 381 7.76 2.67 -5.59
N SER A 382 6.53 2.53 -5.10
CA SER A 382 5.34 2.29 -5.92
C SER A 382 4.41 3.49 -5.90
N VAL A 383 3.56 3.59 -6.92
CA VAL A 383 2.49 4.56 -7.03
C VAL A 383 1.13 3.87 -7.20
N TYR A 384 0.12 4.51 -6.65
CA TYR A 384 -1.30 4.16 -6.77
C TYR A 384 -1.94 5.22 -7.65
N ILE A 385 -2.50 4.81 -8.79
CA ILE A 385 -3.16 5.72 -9.72
C ILE A 385 -4.65 5.50 -9.61
N PHE A 386 -5.37 6.53 -9.18
CA PHE A 386 -6.83 6.57 -9.14
C PHE A 386 -7.35 7.41 -10.29
N GLN A 387 -7.97 6.76 -11.28
CA GLN A 387 -8.57 7.43 -12.42
C GLN A 387 -10.07 7.50 -12.25
N ARG A 388 -10.67 8.67 -12.47
CA ARG A 388 -12.12 8.79 -12.43
C ARG A 388 -12.76 8.23 -13.69
N ILE A 389 -13.74 7.35 -13.50
CA ILE A 389 -14.50 6.72 -14.58
C ILE A 389 -15.89 7.32 -14.72
N TRP A 390 -16.45 7.88 -13.64
CA TRP A 390 -17.75 8.54 -13.68
C TRP A 390 -17.84 9.67 -12.65
N SER A 391 -18.59 10.73 -13.01
CA SER A 391 -18.91 11.90 -12.17
C SER A 391 -20.34 12.31 -12.44
N GLY A 392 -21.06 12.78 -11.42
CA GLY A 392 -22.37 13.36 -11.65
C GLY A 392 -23.10 13.84 -10.40
N ARG A 393 -23.94 14.85 -10.57
CA ARG A 393 -24.90 15.30 -9.57
C ARG A 393 -26.17 14.45 -9.64
N VAL A 394 -26.44 13.68 -8.59
CA VAL A 394 -27.58 12.76 -8.49
C VAL A 394 -28.81 13.48 -7.94
N VAL A 395 -29.37 14.35 -8.77
CA VAL A 395 -30.64 15.08 -8.49
C VAL A 395 -31.77 14.69 -9.43
N THR A 396 -31.48 13.89 -10.46
CA THR A 396 -32.46 13.36 -11.40
C THR A 396 -32.53 11.84 -11.32
N LEU A 397 -33.69 11.28 -11.71
CA LEU A 397 -33.89 9.83 -11.76
C LEU A 397 -32.88 9.17 -12.71
N ARG A 398 -32.57 9.84 -13.83
CA ARG A 398 -31.62 9.36 -14.81
C ARG A 398 -30.22 9.22 -14.22
N LYS A 399 -29.72 10.24 -13.51
CA LYS A 399 -28.40 10.19 -12.88
C LYS A 399 -28.30 9.16 -11.76
N ALA A 400 -29.37 8.98 -10.98
CA ALA A 400 -29.45 7.93 -9.98
C ALA A 400 -29.35 6.54 -10.62
N TRP A 401 -30.03 6.34 -11.74
CA TRP A 401 -30.02 5.08 -12.46
C TRP A 401 -28.69 4.80 -13.15
N GLU A 402 -28.04 5.81 -13.74
CA GLU A 402 -26.67 5.70 -14.26
C GLU A 402 -25.70 5.23 -13.17
N LEU A 403 -25.70 5.90 -12.01
CA LEU A 403 -24.86 5.51 -10.87
C LEU A 403 -25.13 4.06 -10.43
N LEU A 404 -26.40 3.69 -10.23
CA LEU A 404 -26.75 2.33 -9.82
C LEU A 404 -26.37 1.28 -10.86
N SER A 405 -26.40 1.61 -12.14
CA SER A 405 -26.00 0.68 -13.21
C SER A 405 -24.51 0.36 -13.12
N LEU A 406 -23.67 1.37 -12.86
CA LEU A 406 -22.23 1.17 -12.67
C LEU A 406 -21.94 0.42 -11.37
N VAL A 407 -22.63 0.76 -10.29
CA VAL A 407 -22.49 0.09 -8.98
C VAL A 407 -22.88 -1.39 -9.10
N ASP A 408 -24.00 -1.72 -9.75
CA ASP A 408 -24.44 -3.10 -9.95
C ASP A 408 -23.41 -3.91 -10.76
N GLN A 409 -22.85 -3.32 -11.82
CA GLN A 409 -21.79 -3.97 -12.61
C GLN A 409 -20.53 -4.21 -11.78
N ILE A 410 -20.11 -3.25 -10.97
CA ILE A 410 -18.94 -3.40 -10.07
C ILE A 410 -19.17 -4.52 -9.06
N HIS A 411 -20.38 -4.63 -8.50
CA HIS A 411 -20.70 -5.75 -7.59
C HIS A 411 -20.71 -7.09 -8.33
N LEU A 412 -21.27 -7.13 -9.55
CA LEU A 412 -21.27 -8.35 -10.35
C LEU A 412 -19.84 -8.82 -10.66
N TRP A 413 -18.97 -7.92 -11.10
CA TRP A 413 -17.54 -8.18 -11.28
C TRP A 413 -16.87 -8.64 -9.99
N GLY A 414 -17.20 -8.00 -8.85
CA GLY A 414 -16.72 -8.36 -7.52
C GLY A 414 -17.02 -9.83 -7.15
N VAL A 415 -18.25 -10.28 -7.42
CA VAL A 415 -18.74 -11.63 -7.08
C VAL A 415 -18.28 -12.69 -8.09
N THR A 416 -17.97 -12.30 -9.32
CA THR A 416 -17.59 -13.23 -10.40
C THR A 416 -16.09 -13.23 -10.63
N ASP A 417 -15.58 -12.31 -11.45
CA ASP A 417 -14.19 -12.27 -11.89
C ASP A 417 -13.20 -12.04 -10.74
N PHE A 418 -13.49 -11.04 -9.89
CA PHE A 418 -12.60 -10.70 -8.77
C PHE A 418 -12.51 -11.83 -7.77
N ARG A 419 -13.65 -12.36 -7.30
CA ARG A 419 -13.73 -13.50 -6.38
C ARG A 419 -12.91 -14.68 -6.88
N ASN A 420 -13.12 -15.11 -8.13
CA ASN A 420 -12.37 -16.22 -8.73
C ASN A 420 -10.86 -15.93 -8.78
N SER A 421 -10.47 -14.70 -9.12
CA SER A 421 -9.06 -14.30 -9.12
C SER A 421 -8.43 -14.37 -7.71
N ILE A 422 -9.19 -14.06 -6.65
CA ILE A 422 -8.70 -14.16 -5.27
C ILE A 422 -8.53 -15.62 -4.85
N ILE A 423 -9.55 -16.45 -5.09
CA ILE A 423 -9.55 -17.88 -4.73
C ILE A 423 -8.36 -18.61 -5.37
N ASN A 424 -8.12 -18.37 -6.67
CA ASN A 424 -7.02 -18.99 -7.40
C ASN A 424 -5.66 -18.68 -6.77
N ARG A 425 -5.44 -17.44 -6.31
CA ARG A 425 -4.18 -17.03 -5.66
C ARG A 425 -4.05 -17.51 -4.22
N LEU A 426 -5.19 -17.72 -3.54
CA LEU A 426 -5.22 -18.21 -2.17
C LEU A 426 -4.77 -19.66 -2.06
N ASN A 427 -4.91 -20.48 -3.11
CA ASN A 427 -4.46 -21.88 -3.10
C ASN A 427 -2.98 -21.99 -2.71
N ASP A 428 -2.11 -21.29 -3.42
CA ASP A 428 -0.66 -21.30 -3.15
C ASP A 428 -0.34 -20.82 -1.73
N TRP A 429 -1.04 -19.79 -1.26
CA TRP A 429 -0.87 -19.24 0.09
C TRP A 429 -1.31 -20.23 1.17
N HIS A 430 -2.44 -20.89 1.00
CA HIS A 430 -2.94 -21.90 1.92
C HIS A 430 -2.03 -23.12 1.99
N GLU A 431 -1.50 -23.56 0.85
CA GLU A 431 -0.52 -24.64 0.78
C GLU A 431 0.78 -24.25 1.49
N PHE A 432 1.30 -23.06 1.22
CA PHE A 432 2.47 -22.53 1.92
C PHE A 432 2.25 -22.43 3.44
N GLY A 433 1.12 -21.88 3.88
CA GLY A 433 0.78 -21.78 5.30
C GLY A 433 0.72 -23.14 5.99
N ARG A 434 0.07 -24.12 5.37
CA ARG A 434 0.06 -25.51 5.88
C ARG A 434 1.48 -26.03 6.07
N ARG A 435 2.35 -25.83 5.08
CA ARG A 435 3.75 -26.27 5.12
C ARG A 435 4.53 -25.63 6.27
N CYS A 436 4.31 -24.34 6.50
CA CYS A 436 4.94 -23.65 7.62
C CYS A 436 4.52 -24.22 8.98
N TYR A 437 3.23 -24.43 9.21
CA TYR A 437 2.77 -25.04 10.47
C TYR A 437 3.25 -26.48 10.63
N ALA A 438 3.26 -27.28 9.56
CA ALA A 438 3.81 -28.64 9.60
C ALA A 438 5.30 -28.67 9.97
N ASN A 439 6.10 -27.72 9.48
CA ASN A 439 7.50 -27.57 9.85
C ASN A 439 7.67 -27.23 11.34
N ASP A 440 6.78 -26.41 11.91
CA ASP A 440 6.83 -26.10 13.34
C ASP A 440 6.45 -27.32 14.20
N VAL A 441 5.49 -28.13 13.73
CA VAL A 441 5.15 -29.42 14.34
C VAL A 441 6.36 -30.35 14.31
N ASP A 442 6.98 -30.57 13.15
CA ASP A 442 8.19 -31.40 13.02
C ASP A 442 9.33 -30.92 13.94
N PHE A 443 9.59 -29.61 13.97
CA PHE A 443 10.59 -29.01 14.86
C PHE A 443 10.32 -29.32 16.34
N MET A 444 9.06 -29.20 16.78
CA MET A 444 8.67 -29.55 18.15
C MET A 444 8.99 -31.01 18.47
N PHE A 445 8.75 -31.94 17.54
CA PHE A 445 9.00 -33.36 17.76
C PHE A 445 10.49 -33.73 17.71
N ARG A 446 11.32 -32.99 16.97
CA ARG A 446 12.77 -33.22 16.84
C ARG A 446 13.62 -32.57 17.93
N ASN A 447 13.33 -31.32 18.31
CA ASN A 447 14.23 -30.51 19.14
C ASN A 447 13.81 -30.37 20.62
N VAL A 448 12.51 -30.54 20.92
CA VAL A 448 12.10 -30.69 22.31
C VAL A 448 12.26 -32.16 22.64
N GLY A 449 13.37 -32.49 23.32
CA GLY A 449 13.56 -33.80 23.94
C GLY A 449 12.28 -34.22 24.68
N ALA A 450 12.10 -35.53 24.85
CA ALA A 450 10.88 -36.21 25.28
C ALA A 450 10.31 -35.85 26.68
N ASP A 451 10.44 -34.60 27.14
CA ASP A 451 9.84 -34.03 28.35
C ASP A 451 8.34 -33.87 28.14
N ARG A 452 7.68 -35.01 28.06
CA ARG A 452 6.27 -35.18 28.33
C ARG A 452 6.09 -35.00 29.83
N PHE A 453 5.13 -34.18 30.23
CA PHE A 453 4.75 -34.13 31.63
C PHE A 453 3.26 -34.42 31.75
N THR A 454 2.97 -35.29 32.70
CA THR A 454 1.62 -35.74 32.96
C THR A 454 0.96 -34.79 33.96
N ARG A 455 -0.18 -34.23 33.59
CA ARG A 455 -1.04 -33.45 34.48
C ARG A 455 -2.47 -33.96 34.32
N ASP A 456 -3.12 -34.28 35.43
CA ASP A 456 -4.52 -34.76 35.44
C ASP A 456 -4.76 -36.00 34.53
N GLY A 457 -3.77 -36.89 34.44
CA GLY A 457 -3.82 -38.09 33.58
C GLY A 457 -3.59 -37.82 32.10
N LYS A 458 -3.24 -36.59 31.72
CA LYS A 458 -2.99 -36.16 30.34
C LYS A 458 -1.52 -35.83 30.11
N GLU A 459 -0.97 -36.29 28.98
CA GLU A 459 0.39 -35.94 28.57
C GLU A 459 0.40 -34.58 27.88
N TYR A 460 1.27 -33.70 28.36
CA TYR A 460 1.49 -32.38 27.77
C TYR A 460 2.90 -32.24 27.21
N ARG A 461 3.03 -31.51 26.09
CA ARG A 461 4.30 -30.97 25.59
C ARG A 461 4.30 -29.45 25.55
N GLY A 462 5.44 -28.85 25.88
CA GLY A 462 5.63 -27.40 25.75
C GLY A 462 5.77 -26.97 24.29
N ILE A 463 5.10 -25.89 23.89
CA ILE A 463 5.33 -25.27 22.58
C ILE A 463 6.61 -24.43 22.62
N PRO A 464 7.59 -24.66 21.73
CA PRO A 464 8.78 -23.81 21.67
C PRO A 464 8.38 -22.36 21.39
N GLU A 465 8.94 -21.40 22.13
CA GLU A 465 8.69 -19.97 21.93
C GLU A 465 8.97 -19.52 20.48
N ALA A 466 9.94 -20.15 19.83
CA ALA A 466 10.26 -19.94 18.42
C ALA A 466 9.07 -20.20 17.48
N CYS A 467 8.19 -21.16 17.79
CA CYS A 467 6.98 -21.47 17.02
C CYS A 467 5.86 -20.44 17.25
N LEU A 468 5.92 -19.67 18.34
CA LEU A 468 4.92 -18.69 18.75
C LEU A 468 5.23 -17.26 18.26
N GLN A 469 6.28 -17.11 17.45
CA GLN A 469 6.61 -15.82 16.85
C GLN A 469 5.50 -15.39 15.87
N LEU A 470 5.11 -14.12 15.96
CA LEU A 470 4.12 -13.50 15.09
C LEU A 470 4.79 -12.94 13.82
N ALA A 471 4.00 -12.75 12.77
CA ALA A 471 4.43 -12.03 11.57
C ALA A 471 4.88 -10.58 11.85
N ASP A 472 5.77 -10.06 11.01
CA ASP A 472 6.47 -8.78 11.22
C ASP A 472 5.55 -7.58 11.43
N TRP A 473 4.34 -7.60 10.88
CA TRP A 473 3.39 -6.50 11.03
C TRP A 473 2.96 -6.31 12.49
N ALA A 474 2.97 -7.38 13.29
CA ALA A 474 2.53 -7.35 14.69
C ALA A 474 3.47 -6.54 15.60
N LYS A 475 4.71 -6.25 15.17
CA LYS A 475 5.66 -5.41 15.95
C LYS A 475 5.16 -3.99 16.18
N HIS A 476 4.19 -3.55 15.39
CA HIS A 476 3.56 -2.22 15.51
C HIS A 476 2.39 -2.20 16.50
N LEU A 477 2.06 -3.34 17.14
CA LEU A 477 1.01 -3.47 18.14
C LEU A 477 1.57 -3.45 19.58
N SER A 478 0.70 -3.12 20.54
CA SER A 478 1.02 -3.23 21.97
C SER A 478 1.33 -4.68 22.36
N GLU A 479 2.10 -4.88 23.43
CA GLU A 479 2.38 -6.23 23.96
C GLU A 479 1.09 -6.97 24.36
N GLU A 480 0.09 -6.27 24.92
CA GLU A 480 -1.21 -6.86 25.24
C GLU A 480 -1.92 -7.42 24.00
N ALA A 481 -1.92 -6.65 22.89
CA ALA A 481 -2.51 -7.09 21.64
C ALA A 481 -1.74 -8.28 21.05
N ARG A 482 -0.39 -8.25 21.11
CA ARG A 482 0.44 -9.37 20.68
C ARG A 482 0.20 -10.64 21.51
N GLY A 483 -0.01 -10.52 22.82
CA GLY A 483 -0.39 -11.64 23.69
C GLY A 483 -1.65 -12.36 23.19
N LYS A 484 -2.72 -11.59 22.90
CA LYS A 484 -3.98 -12.15 22.36
C LYS A 484 -3.79 -12.84 21.01
N LEU A 485 -2.91 -12.31 20.16
CA LEU A 485 -2.60 -12.94 18.87
C LEU A 485 -1.79 -14.24 19.03
N ARG A 486 -0.88 -14.31 20.01
CA ARG A 486 -0.14 -15.55 20.33
C ARG A 486 -1.10 -16.66 20.78
N GLU A 487 -2.10 -16.33 21.61
CA GLU A 487 -3.13 -17.31 22.01
C GLU A 487 -3.86 -17.93 20.81
N ARG A 488 -4.11 -17.14 19.76
CA ARG A 488 -4.70 -17.64 18.51
C ARG A 488 -3.72 -18.51 17.72
N VAL A 489 -2.44 -18.14 17.65
CA VAL A 489 -1.39 -18.96 17.04
C VAL A 489 -1.29 -20.33 17.72
N ILE A 490 -1.34 -20.39 19.04
CA ILE A 490 -1.39 -21.65 19.80
C ILE A 490 -2.55 -22.51 19.32
N SER A 491 -3.76 -21.94 19.21
CA SER A 491 -4.94 -22.67 18.72
C SER A 491 -4.71 -23.27 17.33
N TYR A 492 -4.14 -22.50 16.40
CA TYR A 492 -3.82 -22.99 15.06
C TYR A 492 -2.73 -24.07 15.05
N PHE A 493 -1.74 -23.94 15.93
CA PHE A 493 -0.72 -24.95 16.14
C PHE A 493 -1.35 -26.27 16.62
N HIS A 494 -2.24 -26.22 17.62
CA HIS A 494 -2.96 -27.40 18.11
C HIS A 494 -3.82 -28.06 17.03
N GLN A 495 -4.36 -27.29 16.09
CA GLN A 495 -5.10 -27.84 14.94
C GLN A 495 -4.18 -28.46 13.90
N ALA A 496 -2.95 -27.96 13.77
CA ALA A 496 -1.95 -28.50 12.84
C ALA A 496 -1.37 -29.83 13.30
N CYS A 497 -1.09 -29.98 14.60
CA CYS A 497 -0.53 -31.22 15.17
C CYS A 497 -1.24 -32.51 14.70
N PRO A 498 -2.53 -32.75 15.00
CA PRO A 498 -3.18 -34.01 14.63
C PRO A 498 -3.38 -34.16 13.12
N ARG A 499 -3.41 -33.05 12.37
CA ARG A 499 -3.60 -33.05 10.93
C ARG A 499 -2.35 -33.48 10.19
N ASP A 500 -1.19 -32.92 10.56
CA ASP A 500 0.04 -33.04 9.79
C ASP A 500 1.00 -34.11 10.37
N LEU A 501 0.86 -34.46 11.66
CA LEU A 501 1.69 -35.49 12.33
C LEU A 501 1.68 -36.87 11.65
N PRO A 502 0.55 -37.41 11.16
CA PRO A 502 0.53 -38.69 10.48
C PRO A 502 1.32 -38.70 9.16
N ASP A 503 1.40 -37.55 8.47
CA ASP A 503 2.09 -37.43 7.19
C ASP A 503 3.60 -37.16 7.35
N LEU A 504 4.04 -36.74 8.55
CA LEU A 504 5.44 -36.49 8.89
C LEU A 504 6.29 -37.77 8.97
N THR A 505 5.68 -38.95 9.12
CA THR A 505 6.41 -40.22 9.30
C THR A 505 6.77 -40.94 8.01
N ASP A 506 5.97 -40.79 6.93
CA ASP A 506 6.12 -41.61 5.72
C ASP A 506 6.26 -40.82 4.40
N ASN A 507 5.74 -39.58 4.30
CA ASN A 507 5.59 -38.92 2.99
C ASN A 507 5.96 -37.42 2.94
N TRP A 508 6.30 -36.79 4.07
CA TRP A 508 6.70 -35.39 4.01
C TRP A 508 8.08 -35.26 3.36
N PRO A 509 8.23 -34.53 2.24
CA PRO A 509 9.54 -34.34 1.64
C PRO A 509 10.46 -33.76 2.71
N ALA A 510 11.65 -34.33 2.86
CA ALA A 510 12.62 -33.93 3.87
C ALA A 510 12.90 -32.43 3.74
N ALA A 511 12.12 -31.62 4.44
CA ALA A 511 12.20 -30.18 4.32
C ALA A 511 13.53 -29.77 4.91
N ILE A 512 14.38 -29.20 4.07
CA ILE A 512 15.59 -28.55 4.55
C ILE A 512 15.14 -27.21 5.10
N ALA A 513 15.47 -26.94 6.35
CA ALA A 513 15.14 -25.68 6.99
C ALA A 513 16.31 -24.70 6.80
N CYS A 514 16.03 -23.51 6.28
CA CYS A 514 16.99 -22.41 6.31
C CYS A 514 17.01 -21.78 7.71
N LEU A 515 18.20 -21.73 8.31
CA LEU A 515 18.48 -21.15 9.63
C LEU A 515 19.35 -19.88 9.56
N LEU A 516 19.52 -19.30 8.37
CA LEU A 516 20.30 -18.07 8.21
C LEU A 516 19.50 -16.84 8.64
N ASP A 517 20.17 -15.89 9.27
CA ASP A 517 19.65 -14.57 9.64
C ASP A 517 18.24 -14.62 10.27
N ASP A 518 17.31 -13.84 9.70
CA ASP A 518 15.94 -13.72 10.16
C ASP A 518 15.11 -15.00 9.89
N CYS A 519 15.58 -15.97 9.08
CA CYS A 519 14.86 -17.24 8.87
C CYS A 519 14.80 -18.08 10.16
N GLY A 520 15.71 -17.79 11.10
CA GLY A 520 15.66 -18.21 12.50
C GLY A 520 17.03 -18.76 12.93
N PRO A 521 17.58 -18.35 14.09
CA PRO A 521 18.85 -18.88 14.56
C PRO A 521 18.73 -20.37 14.92
N VAL A 522 19.87 -21.03 15.16
CA VAL A 522 19.94 -22.39 15.72
C VAL A 522 19.03 -22.47 16.96
N GLY A 523 18.05 -23.40 16.94
CA GLY A 523 16.98 -23.48 17.95
C GLY A 523 15.62 -22.91 17.51
N ASN A 524 15.45 -22.57 16.23
CA ASN A 524 14.18 -22.16 15.61
C ASN A 524 13.75 -23.18 14.54
N PRO A 525 12.45 -23.37 14.26
CA PRO A 525 12.00 -24.23 13.16
C PRO A 525 12.58 -23.87 11.79
N GLY A 526 13.06 -22.64 11.60
CA GLY A 526 13.62 -22.19 10.32
C GLY A 526 12.57 -22.00 9.23
N TYR A 527 13.01 -21.55 8.06
CA TYR A 527 12.16 -21.44 6.88
C TYR A 527 12.14 -22.78 6.11
N PRO A 528 10.97 -23.40 5.87
CA PRO A 528 10.90 -24.69 5.19
C PRO A 528 11.20 -24.55 3.69
N ILE A 529 12.12 -25.37 3.18
CA ILE A 529 12.48 -25.48 1.75
C ILE A 529 12.20 -26.89 1.25
N GLN A 530 11.46 -27.01 0.15
CA GLN A 530 11.03 -28.32 -0.37
C GLN A 530 11.73 -28.78 -1.64
N CYS A 531 12.35 -27.86 -2.39
CA CYS A 531 13.08 -28.21 -3.60
C CYS A 531 14.29 -27.31 -3.80
N LYS A 532 15.18 -27.72 -4.72
CA LYS A 532 16.39 -26.98 -5.07
C LYS A 532 16.08 -25.62 -5.67
N GLU A 533 15.04 -25.54 -6.51
CA GLU A 533 14.64 -24.28 -7.13
C GLU A 533 14.17 -23.28 -6.07
N GLU A 534 13.41 -23.74 -5.07
CA GLU A 534 13.00 -22.93 -3.93
C GLU A 534 14.23 -22.51 -3.10
N MET A 535 15.16 -23.44 -2.84
CA MET A 535 16.39 -23.15 -2.12
C MET A 535 17.20 -22.05 -2.81
N ALA A 536 17.55 -22.24 -4.08
CA ALA A 536 18.33 -21.29 -4.85
C ALA A 536 17.65 -19.91 -4.88
N ALA A 537 16.34 -19.88 -5.12
CA ALA A 537 15.59 -18.62 -5.13
C ALA A 537 15.42 -18.00 -3.74
N HIS A 538 15.40 -18.78 -2.66
CA HIS A 538 15.37 -18.29 -1.29
C HIS A 538 16.70 -17.65 -0.91
N TYR A 539 17.81 -18.37 -1.08
CA TYR A 539 19.14 -17.87 -0.72
C TYR A 539 19.54 -16.65 -1.56
N ARG A 540 19.24 -16.65 -2.86
CA ARG A 540 19.50 -15.49 -3.73
C ARG A 540 18.70 -14.25 -3.34
N GLU A 541 17.40 -14.41 -3.09
CA GLU A 541 16.50 -13.25 -2.91
C GLU A 541 16.34 -12.77 -1.47
N VAL A 542 16.50 -13.68 -0.49
CA VAL A 542 16.34 -13.39 0.94
C VAL A 542 17.68 -13.08 1.58
N HIS A 543 18.71 -13.87 1.29
CA HIS A 543 20.05 -13.70 1.89
C HIS A 543 21.02 -12.94 0.97
N GLY A 544 20.72 -12.81 -0.33
CA GLY A 544 21.59 -12.10 -1.26
C GLY A 544 22.86 -12.87 -1.61
N GLU A 545 22.84 -14.19 -1.45
CA GLU A 545 23.96 -15.07 -1.76
C GLU A 545 24.23 -15.12 -3.26
N ASP A 546 25.50 -15.30 -3.62
CA ASP A 546 25.95 -15.40 -5.00
C ASP A 546 25.70 -16.79 -5.61
N ASP A 547 25.86 -16.89 -6.93
CA ASP A 547 25.60 -18.13 -7.66
C ASP A 547 26.62 -19.25 -7.31
N ASP A 548 27.80 -18.91 -6.79
CA ASP A 548 28.80 -19.90 -6.36
C ASP A 548 28.35 -20.59 -5.07
N VAL A 549 27.88 -19.83 -4.07
CA VAL A 549 27.31 -20.36 -2.83
C VAL A 549 26.05 -21.19 -3.12
N ILE A 550 25.21 -20.73 -4.05
CA ILE A 550 24.00 -21.46 -4.46
C ILE A 550 24.36 -22.78 -5.14
N ALA A 551 25.35 -22.80 -6.03
CA ALA A 551 25.80 -24.02 -6.69
C ALA A 551 26.38 -25.04 -5.69
N ASP A 552 27.11 -24.57 -4.67
CA ASP A 552 27.60 -25.43 -3.59
C ASP A 552 26.46 -26.03 -2.76
N LEU A 553 25.43 -25.24 -2.42
CA LEU A 553 24.23 -25.72 -1.74
C LEU A 553 23.45 -26.74 -2.60
N GLU A 554 23.34 -26.51 -3.90
CA GLU A 554 22.68 -27.43 -4.84
C GLU A 554 23.42 -28.76 -4.96
N ARG A 555 24.75 -28.76 -4.85
CA ARG A 555 25.56 -29.97 -4.77
C ARG A 555 25.32 -30.70 -3.45
N LEU A 556 25.36 -29.99 -2.32
CA LEU A 556 25.12 -30.59 -0.99
C LEU A 556 23.72 -31.20 -0.85
N TRP A 557 22.73 -30.68 -1.59
CA TRP A 557 21.37 -31.24 -1.61
C TRP A 557 21.32 -32.66 -2.21
N ASP A 558 22.19 -32.98 -3.16
CA ASP A 558 22.26 -34.32 -3.78
C ASP A 558 23.12 -35.31 -3.00
N GLU A 559 23.87 -34.84 -1.99
CA GLU A 559 24.68 -35.73 -1.17
C GLU A 559 23.75 -36.57 -0.26
N PRO A 560 23.86 -37.91 -0.27
CA PRO A 560 23.07 -38.74 0.61
C PRO A 560 23.40 -38.36 2.07
N LYS A 561 22.37 -38.09 2.87
CA LYS A 561 22.52 -37.95 4.33
C LYS A 561 23.09 -39.26 4.87
N GLU A 562 24.40 -39.31 5.09
CA GLU A 562 24.94 -40.26 6.06
C GLU A 562 24.27 -39.95 7.39
N ILE A 563 23.49 -40.91 7.89
CA ILE A 563 22.85 -40.83 9.21
C ILE A 563 23.99 -40.96 10.22
N ASP A 564 24.63 -39.84 10.53
CA ASP A 564 25.54 -39.77 11.66
C ASP A 564 24.70 -39.42 12.89
N ASN A 565 24.65 -40.37 13.83
CA ASN A 565 23.83 -40.33 15.04
C ASN A 565 24.38 -39.35 16.11
N ASP A 566 25.23 -38.41 15.73
CA ASP A 566 25.84 -37.45 16.63
C ASP A 566 25.28 -36.04 16.38
N ASN A 567 24.70 -35.48 17.44
CA ASN A 567 24.15 -34.13 17.55
C ASN A 567 25.17 -33.04 17.19
N ASN A 568 25.40 -32.79 15.91
CA ASN A 568 26.15 -31.62 15.46
C ASN A 568 25.59 -31.11 14.12
N PRO A 569 25.04 -29.88 14.05
CA PRO A 569 24.64 -29.31 12.77
C PRO A 569 25.91 -29.03 11.96
N VAL A 570 25.89 -29.45 10.68
CA VAL A 570 26.96 -29.28 9.70
C VAL A 570 27.51 -27.85 9.75
N GLN A 571 28.68 -27.69 10.37
CA GLN A 571 29.46 -26.47 10.24
C GLN A 571 30.18 -26.54 8.90
N VAL A 572 29.93 -25.56 8.04
CA VAL A 572 30.80 -25.27 6.89
C VAL A 572 32.20 -25.03 7.44
N ARG A 573 33.10 -26.01 7.27
CA ARG A 573 34.53 -25.84 7.55
C ARG A 573 35.03 -24.72 6.65
N LYS A 574 35.24 -23.52 7.22
CA LYS A 574 36.12 -22.51 6.62
C LYS A 574 37.46 -23.19 6.35
N ARG A 575 37.75 -23.45 5.07
CA ARG A 575 39.06 -23.93 4.66
C ARG A 575 40.05 -22.78 4.91
N GLU A 576 41.01 -23.02 5.80
CA GLU A 576 42.12 -22.12 6.09
C GLU A 576 42.79 -21.70 4.77
N ARG A 577 42.77 -20.40 4.50
CA ARG A 577 43.55 -19.79 3.43
C ARG A 577 44.98 -19.72 3.95
N LEU A 578 45.86 -20.49 3.31
CA LEU A 578 47.30 -20.49 3.55
C LEU A 578 47.85 -19.05 3.57
N GLU A 579 48.64 -18.81 4.61
CA GLU A 579 49.29 -17.56 4.98
C GLU A 579 50.21 -17.01 3.88
N SER A 580 50.23 -15.68 3.75
CA SER A 580 51.47 -14.95 3.46
C SER A 580 51.38 -13.51 3.98
N GLY A 581 52.16 -13.18 5.01
CA GLY A 581 52.61 -11.82 5.32
C GLY A 581 51.99 -11.11 6.54
N GLU A 582 52.50 -11.44 7.73
CA GLU A 582 52.92 -10.60 8.89
C GLU A 582 52.43 -9.13 9.12
N PRO A 583 52.51 -8.61 10.37
CA PRO A 583 51.33 -8.23 11.15
C PRO A 583 51.30 -6.75 11.56
N ASP A 584 50.15 -6.26 12.08
CA ASP A 584 50.19 -5.20 13.10
C ASP A 584 48.96 -5.15 14.03
N SER A 585 49.25 -5.52 15.28
CA SER A 585 48.87 -4.85 16.53
C SER A 585 47.42 -4.82 17.09
N CYS A 586 47.33 -5.41 18.29
CA CYS A 586 46.75 -4.86 19.53
C CYS A 586 45.23 -4.92 19.81
N ALA A 587 44.83 -6.07 20.34
CA ALA A 587 44.24 -6.26 21.68
C ALA A 587 43.15 -5.29 22.20
N LYS A 588 41.95 -5.84 22.42
CA LYS A 588 41.20 -5.67 23.68
C LYS A 588 40.55 -6.99 24.12
N ARG A 589 41.16 -7.60 25.14
CA ARG A 589 40.55 -8.61 26.03
C ARG A 589 39.40 -7.97 26.80
N TYR A 590 38.25 -8.64 26.92
CA TYR A 590 37.51 -8.66 28.18
C TYR A 590 36.93 -10.04 28.47
N LYS A 591 36.97 -10.35 29.76
CA LYS A 591 36.94 -11.66 30.41
C LYS A 591 35.56 -12.31 30.40
N GLY A 592 35.56 -13.64 30.38
CA GLY A 592 34.40 -14.47 30.68
C GLY A 592 33.87 -14.23 32.09
N SER A 593 32.55 -14.27 32.19
CA SER A 593 31.80 -14.41 33.44
C SER A 593 30.95 -15.66 33.32
N THR A 594 31.17 -16.60 34.23
CA THR A 594 30.36 -17.78 34.50
C THR A 594 28.89 -17.42 34.79
N PRO A 595 27.94 -18.35 34.56
CA PRO A 595 26.51 -18.07 34.60
C PRO A 595 26.05 -17.82 36.03
N ILE A 596 25.41 -16.68 36.25
CA ILE A 596 24.61 -16.45 37.46
C ILE A 596 23.22 -17.03 37.19
N ASP A 597 22.89 -17.99 38.03
CA ASP A 597 21.57 -18.53 38.29
C ASP A 597 20.55 -17.40 38.49
N VAL A 598 19.62 -17.27 37.55
CA VAL A 598 18.41 -16.46 37.73
C VAL A 598 17.22 -17.30 37.28
N GLY A 599 16.64 -17.99 38.26
CA GLY A 599 15.29 -18.51 38.12
C GLY A 599 14.31 -17.39 37.79
N ASN A 600 13.52 -17.59 36.74
CA ASN A 600 12.13 -17.16 36.71
C ASN A 600 11.37 -18.02 35.70
N LYS A 601 10.45 -18.81 36.24
CA LYS A 601 9.45 -19.61 35.52
C LYS A 601 8.66 -18.70 34.58
N GLN A 602 8.87 -18.82 33.29
CA GLN A 602 7.85 -18.46 32.30
C GLN A 602 6.98 -19.70 32.06
N VAL A 603 5.67 -19.47 32.03
CA VAL A 603 4.64 -20.49 31.85
C VAL A 603 4.85 -21.14 30.47
N ALA A 604 5.32 -22.39 30.45
CA ALA A 604 5.34 -23.19 29.23
C ALA A 604 3.89 -23.48 28.82
N GLU A 605 3.48 -23.03 27.63
CA GLU A 605 2.17 -23.30 27.04
C GLU A 605 2.11 -24.75 26.55
N LEU A 606 0.98 -25.44 26.80
CA LEU A 606 0.91 -26.91 26.86
C LEU A 606 0.01 -27.53 25.78
N ILE A 607 0.48 -28.60 25.12
CA ILE A 607 -0.29 -29.43 24.18
C ILE A 607 -0.72 -30.77 24.78
N ASP A 608 -2.02 -30.98 24.95
CA ASP A 608 -2.62 -32.27 25.34
C ASP A 608 -2.52 -33.29 24.19
N LEU A 609 -1.81 -34.39 24.41
CA LEU A 609 -1.61 -35.48 23.45
C LEU A 609 -2.62 -36.64 23.62
N THR A 610 -3.52 -36.59 24.62
CA THR A 610 -4.41 -37.73 24.96
C THR A 610 -5.65 -37.86 24.09
N LYS A 611 -5.79 -37.07 23.02
CA LYS A 611 -6.87 -37.26 22.03
C LYS A 611 -6.53 -38.29 20.96
N ASP A 612 -5.30 -38.79 20.92
CA ASP A 612 -4.80 -39.68 19.86
C ASP A 612 -4.27 -41.01 20.43
N SER A 613 -5.19 -41.83 20.94
CA SER A 613 -4.96 -43.27 21.15
C SER A 613 -6.13 -44.09 20.65
#